data_AF-A0A518H4C8-F1
#
_entry.id   AF-A0A518H4C8-F1
#
_cell.length_a   1.000
_cell.length_b   1.000
_cell.length_c   1.000
_cell.angle_alpha   90.00
_cell.angle_beta   90.00
_cell.angle_gamma   90.00
#
_symmetry.space_group_name_H-M   'P 1'
#
loop_
_entity.id
_entity.type
_entity.pdbx_description
1 polymer ?
#
loop_
_entity_poly.entity_id
_entity_poly.type
_entity_poly.pdbx_seq_one_letter_code
_entity_poly.pdbx_strand_id
1 'polypeptide(L)'
;MPRRNRVTPHGEIVAVPARGTLMGNRGVFHDAKGQIRRPWALRRWILCVLAFKGRCRQVMAPGRYTELFFVDEATGLAAGHRPCAECQRARYNAFRDA
;
A
#
# COMPACT_ATOMS: atom_id res chain seq x y z
N MET A 1 9.48 2.33 -17.58
CA MET A 1 9.30 1.06 -16.86
C MET A 1 8.43 1.29 -15.63
N PRO A 2 7.57 0.33 -15.23
CA PRO A 2 6.76 0.46 -14.02
C PRO A 2 7.63 0.49 -12.75
N ARG A 3 7.23 1.26 -11.74
CA ARG A 3 7.86 1.24 -10.40
C ARG A 3 7.61 -0.11 -9.72
N ARG A 4 8.59 -0.57 -8.93
CA ARG A 4 8.46 -1.76 -8.06
C ARG A 4 7.67 -1.42 -6.80
N ASN A 5 6.35 -1.30 -6.95
CA ASN A 5 5.44 -0.90 -5.88
C ASN A 5 4.05 -1.53 -5.98
N ARG A 6 3.92 -2.65 -6.72
CA ARG A 6 2.71 -3.47 -6.73
C ARG A 6 2.92 -4.66 -5.82
N VAL A 7 1.85 -5.13 -5.18
CA VAL A 7 1.95 -6.21 -4.19
C VAL A 7 1.17 -7.42 -4.66
N THR A 8 1.78 -8.60 -4.62
CA THR A 8 1.12 -9.88 -4.89
C THR A 8 0.34 -10.35 -3.64
N PRO A 9 -0.58 -11.31 -3.75
CA PRO A 9 -1.26 -11.88 -2.57
C PRO A 9 -0.29 -12.47 -1.54
N HIS A 10 0.89 -12.94 -1.97
CA HIS A 10 1.95 -13.45 -1.09
C HIS A 10 2.82 -12.34 -0.48
N GLY A 11 2.49 -11.07 -0.74
CA GLY A 11 3.18 -9.92 -0.20
C GLY A 11 4.46 -9.53 -0.94
N GLU A 12 4.75 -10.11 -2.10
CA GLU A 12 5.93 -9.75 -2.89
C GLU A 12 5.72 -8.40 -3.58
N ILE A 13 6.79 -7.61 -3.69
CA ILE A 13 6.74 -6.31 -4.36
C ILE A 13 7.28 -6.44 -5.78
N VAL A 14 6.45 -6.17 -6.78
CA VAL A 14 6.74 -6.39 -8.21
C VAL A 14 6.60 -5.11 -9.04
N ALA A 15 7.26 -5.07 -10.19
CA ALA A 15 7.25 -3.96 -11.14
C ALA A 15 6.38 -4.32 -12.36
N VAL A 16 5.07 -4.10 -12.24
CA VAL A 16 4.09 -4.41 -13.29
C VAL A 16 3.23 -3.17 -13.63
N PRO A 17 2.66 -3.07 -14.84
CA PRO A 17 1.93 -1.86 -15.27
C PRO A 17 0.55 -1.68 -14.61
N ALA A 18 0.01 -2.70 -13.94
CA ALA A 18 -1.28 -2.64 -13.25
C ALA A 18 -1.38 -1.41 -12.33
N ARG A 19 -2.44 -0.61 -12.46
CA ARG A 19 -2.58 0.63 -11.66
C ARG A 19 -2.94 0.36 -10.21
N GLY A 20 -3.79 -0.64 -9.98
CA GLY A 20 -4.39 -0.92 -8.67
C GLY A 20 -5.64 -0.11 -8.41
N THR A 21 -6.50 -0.63 -7.53
CA THR A 21 -7.75 0.00 -7.06
C THR A 21 -7.62 0.53 -5.63
N LEU A 22 -6.63 0.03 -4.89
CA LEU A 22 -6.28 0.44 -3.55
C LEU A 22 -4.78 0.73 -3.46
N MET A 23 -4.42 1.48 -2.43
CA MET A 23 -3.03 1.69 -2.07
C MET A 23 -2.78 1.35 -0.61
N GLY A 24 -1.52 1.29 -0.20
CA GLY A 24 -1.17 0.99 1.18
C GLY A 24 0.26 1.36 1.50
N ASN A 25 0.71 0.98 2.69
CA ASN A 25 2.07 1.22 3.14
C ASN A 25 2.68 -0.01 3.80
N ARG A 26 4.01 0.00 3.86
CA ARG A 26 4.81 -0.82 4.80
C ARG A 26 5.93 0.00 5.45
N GLY A 27 5.74 1.32 5.60
CA GLY A 27 6.73 2.27 6.12
C GLY A 27 7.68 2.84 5.07
N VAL A 28 8.80 3.43 5.51
CA VAL A 28 9.84 4.05 4.66
C VAL A 28 10.94 3.03 4.36
N PHE A 29 10.92 2.45 3.16
CA PHE A 29 11.82 1.35 2.79
C PHE A 29 12.35 1.41 1.34
N HIS A 30 12.17 2.56 0.67
CA HIS A 30 12.86 2.88 -0.58
C HIS A 30 13.96 3.93 -0.32
N ASP A 31 14.98 3.97 -1.18
CA ASP A 31 16.01 5.01 -1.15
C ASP A 31 15.61 6.24 -1.97
N ALA A 32 16.49 7.26 -2.05
CA ALA A 32 16.23 8.48 -2.83
C ALA A 32 16.02 8.24 -4.34
N LYS A 33 16.45 7.09 -4.86
CA LYS A 33 16.25 6.67 -6.27
C LYS A 33 14.98 5.82 -6.45
N GLY A 34 14.19 5.61 -5.39
CA GLY A 34 12.99 4.77 -5.42
C GLY A 34 13.29 3.27 -5.43
N GLN A 35 14.49 2.83 -5.06
CA GLN A 35 14.84 1.42 -4.99
C GLN A 35 14.47 0.84 -3.63
N ILE A 36 13.76 -0.29 -3.63
CA ILE A 36 13.39 -1.02 -2.42
C ILE A 36 14.66 -1.59 -1.76
N ARG A 37 14.90 -1.25 -0.49
CA ARG A 37 16.08 -1.67 0.28
C ARG A 37 15.80 -2.74 1.33
N ARG A 38 14.54 -2.89 1.74
CA ARG A 38 14.06 -3.87 2.72
C ARG A 38 12.57 -4.14 2.49
N PRO A 39 12.01 -5.25 2.99
CA PRO A 39 10.63 -5.61 2.65
C PRO A 39 9.57 -4.78 3.39
N TRP A 40 9.91 -4.19 4.54
CA TRP A 40 9.09 -3.23 5.30
C TRP A 40 9.93 -2.47 6.35
N ALA A 41 9.35 -1.42 6.92
CA ALA A 41 9.93 -0.62 8.02
C ALA A 41 8.97 -0.48 9.23
N LEU A 42 7.75 -0.99 9.14
CA LEU A 42 6.77 -1.03 10.24
C LEU A 42 5.84 -2.23 10.05
N ARG A 43 5.00 -2.55 11.05
CA ARG A 43 4.00 -3.64 11.00
C ARG A 43 2.53 -3.16 10.89
N ARG A 44 2.26 -1.87 10.99
CA ARG A 44 0.92 -1.28 10.83
C ARG A 44 0.57 -1.08 9.36
N TRP A 45 0.28 -2.18 8.67
CA TRP A 45 -0.03 -2.20 7.24
C TRP A 45 -1.51 -1.93 7.01
N ILE A 46 -1.80 -0.89 6.21
CA ILE A 46 -3.18 -0.49 5.92
C ILE A 46 -3.43 -0.40 4.42
N LEU A 47 -4.66 -0.70 4.02
CA LEU A 47 -5.23 -0.42 2.71
C LEU A 47 -6.02 0.89 2.78
N CYS A 48 -5.74 1.80 1.86
CA CYS A 48 -6.41 3.07 1.69
C CYS A 48 -7.04 3.13 0.29
N VAL A 49 -8.14 3.88 0.19
CA VAL A 49 -8.68 4.31 -1.10
C VAL A 49 -7.70 5.27 -1.78
N LEU A 50 -7.75 5.35 -3.10
CA LEU A 50 -6.86 6.19 -3.90
C LEU A 50 -7.14 7.70 -3.73
N ALA A 51 -8.41 8.07 -3.55
CA ALA A 51 -8.85 9.45 -3.40
C ALA A 51 -9.56 9.64 -2.05
N PHE A 52 -9.03 10.52 -1.22
CA PHE A 52 -9.62 10.83 0.09
C PHE A 52 -9.26 12.25 0.51
N LYS A 53 -10.26 13.07 0.85
CA LYS A 53 -10.09 14.46 1.32
C LYS A 53 -9.18 15.34 0.43
N GLY A 54 -9.21 15.14 -0.89
CA GLY A 54 -8.36 15.88 -1.83
C GLY A 54 -6.84 15.69 -1.63
N ARG A 55 -6.39 14.65 -0.91
CA ARG A 55 -4.97 14.45 -0.61
C ARG A 55 -4.19 14.06 -1.87
N CYS A 56 -3.24 14.90 -2.27
CA CYS A 56 -2.26 14.62 -3.31
C CYS A 56 -0.91 14.23 -2.70
N ARG A 57 -0.16 13.33 -3.35
CA ARG A 57 1.18 12.93 -2.93
C ARG A 57 2.05 12.53 -4.11
N GLN A 58 3.34 12.82 -4.01
CA GLN A 58 4.33 12.27 -4.91
C GLN A 58 4.64 10.83 -4.49
N VAL A 59 4.44 9.88 -5.41
CA VAL A 59 4.71 8.46 -5.18
C VAL A 59 6.20 8.23 -4.96
N MET A 60 6.53 7.57 -3.85
CA MET A 60 7.89 7.22 -3.42
C MET A 60 8.80 8.46 -3.33
N ALA A 61 8.27 9.52 -2.70
CA ALA A 61 9.08 10.68 -2.35
C ALA A 61 10.14 10.30 -1.30
N PRO A 62 11.42 10.73 -1.45
CA PRO A 62 12.47 10.41 -0.50
C PRO A 62 12.10 10.78 0.95
N GLY A 63 12.39 9.88 1.89
CA GLY A 63 12.08 10.08 3.31
C GLY A 63 10.59 9.98 3.67
N ARG A 64 9.71 9.66 2.72
CA ARG A 64 8.29 9.34 2.97
C ARG A 64 8.04 7.84 2.89
N TYR A 65 6.90 7.40 3.40
CA TYR A 65 6.54 5.98 3.31
C TYR A 65 6.44 5.56 1.84
N THR A 66 6.76 4.31 1.56
CA THR A 66 6.62 3.76 0.21
C THR A 66 5.15 3.48 -0.06
N GLU A 67 4.53 4.18 -1.01
CA GLU A 67 3.20 3.85 -1.50
C GLU A 67 3.23 2.52 -2.26
N LEU A 68 2.41 1.58 -1.80
CA LEU A 68 2.15 0.30 -2.46
C LEU A 68 0.77 0.30 -3.11
N PHE A 69 0.59 -0.45 -4.18
CA PHE A 69 -0.66 -0.54 -4.94
C PHE A 69 -1.12 -1.99 -5.09
N PHE A 70 -2.43 -2.19 -4.99
CA PHE A 70 -3.08 -3.50 -4.97
C PHE A 70 -4.15 -3.54 -6.06
N VAL A 71 -4.23 -4.65 -6.80
CA VAL A 71 -5.23 -4.80 -7.88
C VAL A 71 -6.65 -4.79 -7.32
N ASP A 72 -6.85 -5.36 -6.13
CA ASP A 72 -8.12 -5.41 -5.41
C ASP A 72 -7.89 -5.51 -3.88
N GLU A 73 -9.00 -5.50 -3.13
CA GLU A 73 -9.00 -5.66 -1.67
C GLU A 73 -8.49 -7.05 -1.26
N ALA A 74 -8.90 -8.12 -1.95
CA ALA A 74 -8.51 -9.49 -1.63
C ALA A 74 -6.99 -9.68 -1.64
N THR A 75 -6.31 -9.13 -2.65
CA THR A 75 -4.85 -9.12 -2.76
C THR A 75 -4.21 -8.42 -1.57
N GLY A 76 -4.77 -7.28 -1.15
CA GLY A 76 -4.27 -6.51 -0.02
C GLY A 76 -4.45 -7.23 1.31
N LEU A 77 -5.61 -7.84 1.54
CA LEU A 77 -5.89 -8.63 2.74
C LEU A 77 -4.97 -9.85 2.83
N ALA A 78 -4.81 -10.60 1.73
CA ALA A 78 -3.90 -11.74 1.66
C ALA A 78 -2.43 -11.35 1.92
N ALA A 79 -2.02 -10.17 1.46
CA ALA A 79 -0.68 -9.61 1.70
C ALA A 79 -0.45 -9.10 3.14
N GLY A 80 -1.43 -9.26 4.03
CA GLY A 80 -1.37 -8.92 5.46
C GLY A 80 -1.79 -7.48 5.80
N HIS A 81 -2.39 -6.74 4.87
CA HIS A 81 -2.90 -5.40 5.14
C HIS A 81 -4.34 -5.45 5.65
N ARG A 82 -4.70 -4.54 6.55
CA ARG A 82 -6.10 -4.32 6.96
C ARG A 82 -6.69 -3.06 6.34
N PRO A 83 -8.01 -2.90 6.25
CA PRO A 83 -8.60 -1.64 5.84
C PRO A 83 -8.19 -0.47 6.76
N CYS A 84 -7.97 0.70 6.18
CA CYS A 84 -7.64 1.92 6.92
C CYS A 84 -8.82 2.40 7.76
N ALA A 85 -8.58 2.69 9.03
CA ALA A 85 -9.62 3.17 9.94
C ALA A 85 -10.12 4.60 9.62
N GLU A 86 -9.35 5.38 8.86
CA GLU A 86 -9.76 6.74 8.46
C GLU A 86 -10.60 6.71 7.18
N CYS A 87 -10.02 6.25 6.07
CA CYS A 87 -10.66 6.36 4.76
C CYS A 87 -11.53 5.16 4.39
N GLN A 88 -11.51 4.09 5.18
CA GLN A 88 -12.32 2.88 4.97
C GLN A 88 -13.02 2.44 6.27
N ARG A 89 -13.58 3.38 7.05
CA ARG A 89 -14.11 3.12 8.41
C ARG A 89 -15.06 1.92 8.47
N ALA A 90 -16.03 1.82 7.56
CA ALA A 90 -16.98 0.72 7.55
C ALA A 90 -16.29 -0.65 7.31
N ARG A 91 -15.37 -0.71 6.33
CA ARG A 91 -14.57 -1.91 6.03
C ARG A 91 -13.66 -2.29 7.19
N TYR A 92 -13.06 -1.30 7.86
CA TYR A 92 -12.22 -1.52 9.03
C TYR A 92 -12.99 -2.16 10.20
N ASN A 93 -14.21 -1.69 10.47
CA ASN A 93 -15.04 -2.29 11.51
C ASN A 93 -15.41 -3.74 11.13
N ALA A 94 -15.87 -3.97 9.90
CA ALA A 94 -16.18 -5.32 9.42
C ALA A 94 -14.98 -6.28 9.49
N PHE A 95 -13.77 -5.81 9.17
CA PHE A 95 -12.55 -6.60 9.28
C PHE A 95 -12.18 -6.97 10.73
N ARG A 96 -12.47 -6.08 11.69
CA ARG A 96 -12.17 -6.33 13.11
C ARG A 96 -13.17 -7.28 13.76
N ASP A 97 -14.39 -7.30 13.24
CA ASP A 97 -15.50 -8.09 13.77
C ASP A 97 -15.57 -9.51 13.13
N ALA A 98 -14.67 -9.82 12.19
CA ALA A 98 -14.53 -11.11 11.51
C ALA A 98 -13.47 -12.01 12.19
#